data_AF-A0A2G6F8A3-F1
#
_entry.id   AF-A0A2G6F8A3-F1
#
_cell.length_a   1.000
_cell.length_b   1.000
_cell.length_c   1.000
_cell.angle_alpha   90.00
_cell.angle_beta   90.00
_cell.angle_gamma   90.00
#
_symmetry.space_group_name_H-M   'P 1'
#
loop_
_entity.id
_entity.type
_entity.pdbx_description
1 polymer ?
#
loop_
_entity_poly.entity_id
_entity_poly.type
_entity_poly.pdbx_seq_one_letter_code
_entity_poly.pdbx_strand_id
1 'polypeptide(L)'
;MAKTTKKRIRKNFETGRVYVNAGWNNTIVTLTDPEGNVLSWSSPGKNGFKGARQSTPYAGQVSAEQVAETAQLYGMKSVVVYVKGMGPARDQTIRGLINGGLSVTSIASLSRVPHGGCRAKKVRKV
;
A
#
# COMPACT_ATOMS: atom_id res chain seq x y z
N MET A 1 -1.77 0.81 -39.56
CA MET A 1 -2.79 1.61 -38.83
C MET A 1 -2.23 1.93 -37.46
N ALA A 2 -1.89 3.19 -37.19
CA ALA A 2 -1.38 3.59 -35.87
C ALA A 2 -2.50 3.43 -34.84
N LYS A 3 -2.26 2.61 -33.81
CA LYS A 3 -3.18 2.40 -32.69
C LYS A 3 -3.28 3.75 -31.95
N THR A 4 -4.36 4.49 -32.15
CA THR A 4 -4.67 5.70 -31.39
C THR A 4 -4.82 5.30 -29.92
N THR A 5 -3.78 5.55 -29.14
CA THR A 5 -3.81 5.37 -27.70
C THR A 5 -4.78 6.40 -27.13
N LYS A 6 -5.98 5.91 -26.73
CA LYS A 6 -6.99 6.72 -26.05
C LYS A 6 -6.32 7.48 -24.91
N LYS A 7 -6.28 8.81 -24.99
CA LYS A 7 -5.76 9.68 -23.92
C LYS A 7 -6.52 9.32 -22.65
N ARG A 8 -5.85 8.66 -21.70
CA ARG A 8 -6.46 8.25 -20.45
C ARG A 8 -6.81 9.53 -19.68
N ILE A 9 -8.10 9.86 -19.63
CA ILE A 9 -8.62 11.00 -18.86
C ILE A 9 -8.12 10.80 -17.43
N ARG A 10 -7.19 11.66 -16.99
CA ARG A 10 -6.70 11.68 -15.62
C ARG A 10 -7.83 12.27 -14.79
N LYS A 11 -8.63 11.40 -14.18
CA LYS A 11 -9.56 11.83 -13.13
C LYS A 11 -8.72 12.37 -11.98
N ASN A 12 -9.05 13.58 -11.55
CA ASN A 12 -8.42 14.22 -10.41
C ASN A 12 -9.25 13.89 -9.18
N PHE A 13 -8.62 13.40 -8.13
CA PHE A 13 -9.30 13.05 -6.88
C PHE A 13 -8.64 13.82 -5.74
N GLU A 14 -9.41 14.56 -4.94
CA GLU A 14 -8.85 15.29 -3.79
C GLU A 14 -8.60 14.37 -2.59
N THR A 15 -9.44 13.35 -2.45
CA THR A 15 -9.40 12.36 -1.37
C THR A 15 -9.22 10.96 -1.95
N GLY A 16 -8.49 10.10 -1.22
CA GLY A 16 -8.24 8.72 -1.62
C GLY A 16 -8.18 7.75 -0.45
N ARG A 17 -8.07 6.46 -0.76
CA ARG A 17 -7.87 5.40 0.23
C ARG A 17 -6.58 4.66 -0.09
N VAL A 18 -5.77 4.40 0.94
CA VAL A 18 -4.54 3.62 0.81
C VAL A 18 -4.68 2.34 1.62
N TYR A 19 -4.47 1.20 0.98
CA TYR A 19 -4.44 -0.09 1.62
C TYR A 19 -3.00 -0.56 1.78
N VAL A 20 -2.59 -0.79 3.03
CA VAL A 20 -1.30 -1.34 3.40
C VAL A 20 -1.49 -2.78 3.87
N ASN A 21 -0.96 -3.73 3.11
CA ASN A 21 -0.92 -5.14 3.49
C ASN A 21 0.48 -5.46 4.02
N ALA A 22 0.67 -5.34 5.34
CA ALA A 22 1.93 -5.56 6.05
C ALA A 22 2.04 -7.02 6.51
N GLY A 23 2.61 -7.86 5.65
CA GLY A 23 2.99 -9.23 5.99
C GLY A 23 4.40 -9.31 6.58
N TRP A 24 4.78 -10.49 7.07
CA TRP A 24 6.11 -10.73 7.64
C TRP A 24 7.24 -10.69 6.60
N ASN A 25 6.96 -11.11 5.36
CA ASN A 25 7.97 -11.24 4.31
C ASN A 25 7.93 -10.10 3.29
N ASN A 26 6.81 -9.37 3.20
CA ASN A 26 6.59 -8.34 2.19
C ASN A 26 5.46 -7.40 2.64
N THR A 27 5.52 -6.15 2.18
CA THR A 27 4.49 -5.13 2.41
C THR A 27 4.02 -4.53 1.09
N ILE A 28 2.72 -4.63 0.80
CA ILE A 28 2.16 -4.11 -0.45
C ILE A 28 1.33 -2.87 -0.12
N VAL A 29 1.57 -1.79 -0.85
CA VAL A 29 0.87 -0.51 -0.71
C VAL A 29 0.03 -0.28 -1.96
N THR A 30 -1.27 -0.11 -1.80
CA THR A 30 -2.22 0.07 -2.91
C THR A 30 -2.98 1.38 -2.72
N LEU A 31 -2.95 2.23 -3.75
CA LEU A 31 -3.73 3.45 -3.82
C LEU A 31 -5.03 3.20 -4.57
N THR A 32 -6.12 3.71 -4.00
CA THR A 32 -7.45 3.57 -4.56
C THR A 32 -8.22 4.87 -4.50
N ASP A 33 -9.20 4.99 -5.40
CA ASP A 33 -10.24 6.00 -5.35
C ASP A 33 -11.11 5.82 -4.10
N PRO A 34 -11.89 6.84 -3.70
CA PRO A 34 -12.89 6.70 -2.63
C PRO A 34 -13.89 5.55 -2.87
N GLU A 35 -14.19 5.26 -4.14
CA GLU A 35 -15.06 4.16 -4.59
C GLU A 35 -14.39 2.78 -4.50
N GLY A 36 -13.07 2.71 -4.27
CA GLY A 36 -12.31 1.46 -4.17
C GLY A 36 -11.66 0.98 -5.46
N ASN A 37 -11.73 1.76 -6.55
CA ASN A 37 -11.02 1.45 -7.79
C ASN A 37 -9.51 1.65 -7.63
N VAL A 38 -8.69 0.70 -8.06
CA VAL A 38 -7.22 0.77 -7.92
C VAL A 38 -6.63 1.72 -8.95
N LEU A 39 -5.91 2.74 -8.48
CA LEU A 39 -5.17 3.67 -9.33
C LEU A 39 -3.73 3.24 -9.55
N SER A 40 -3.03 2.93 -8.45
CA SER A 40 -1.63 2.53 -8.46
C SER A 40 -1.33 1.62 -7.28
N TRP A 41 -0.22 0.90 -7.37
CA TRP A 41 0.29 0.09 -6.28
C TRP A 41 1.81 0.00 -6.36
N SER A 42 2.43 -0.22 -5.22
CA SER A 42 3.85 -0.50 -5.11
C SER A 42 4.13 -1.57 -4.07
N SER A 43 5.30 -2.19 -4.20
CA SER A 43 5.82 -3.17 -3.27
C SER A 43 7.34 -3.12 -3.27
N PRO A 44 8.00 -3.57 -2.19
CA PRO A 44 9.44 -3.73 -2.12
C PRO A 44 10.05 -4.42 -3.33
N GLY A 45 9.41 -5.49 -3.83
CA GLY A 45 9.86 -6.22 -5.01
C GLY A 45 9.87 -5.38 -6.30
N LYS A 46 8.86 -4.52 -6.47
CA LYS A 46 8.77 -3.58 -7.61
C LYS A 46 9.88 -2.52 -7.55
N ASN A 47 10.27 -2.13 -6.33
CA ASN A 47 11.31 -1.14 -6.08
C ASN A 47 12.73 -1.76 -6.00
N GLY A 48 12.89 -3.00 -6.46
CA GLY A 48 14.21 -3.65 -6.58
C GLY A 48 14.71 -4.37 -5.32
N PHE A 49 13.97 -4.36 -4.21
CA PHE A 49 14.33 -5.16 -3.03
C PHE A 49 14.04 -6.65 -3.28
N LYS A 50 15.00 -7.52 -2.96
CA LYS A 50 14.91 -8.98 -3.15
C LYS A 50 15.20 -9.73 -1.85
N GLY A 51 14.63 -10.92 -1.72
CA GLY A 51 14.84 -11.82 -0.58
C GLY A 51 14.46 -11.18 0.75
N ALA A 52 15.25 -11.42 1.80
CA ALA A 52 15.01 -10.92 3.16
C ALA A 52 14.97 -9.39 3.26
N ARG A 53 15.48 -8.65 2.27
CA ARG A 53 15.41 -7.18 2.28
C ARG A 53 13.99 -6.65 2.07
N GLN A 54 13.08 -7.47 1.50
CA GLN A 54 11.69 -7.06 1.25
C GLN A 54 10.87 -6.86 2.53
N SER A 55 11.21 -7.53 3.62
CA SER A 55 10.52 -7.39 4.90
C SER A 55 11.03 -6.21 5.74
N THR A 56 12.06 -5.50 5.28
CA THR A 56 12.64 -4.41 6.06
C THR A 56 11.70 -3.20 6.12
N PRO A 57 11.66 -2.45 7.24
CA PRO A 57 10.88 -1.22 7.36
C PRO A 57 11.22 -0.19 6.29
N TYR A 58 12.51 -0.08 5.94
CA TYR A 58 12.99 0.81 4.90
C TYR A 58 12.38 0.48 3.53
N ALA A 59 12.30 -0.80 3.17
CA ALA A 59 11.69 -1.18 1.90
C ALA A 59 10.18 -0.84 1.84
N GLY A 60 9.48 -0.92 2.98
CA GLY A 60 8.10 -0.45 3.11
C GLY A 60 7.97 1.06 2.93
N GLN A 61 8.88 1.84 3.52
CA GLN A 61 8.94 3.30 3.38
C GLN A 61 9.06 3.73 1.91
N VAL A 62 10.07 3.21 1.21
CA VAL A 62 10.33 3.55 -0.20
C VAL A 62 9.14 3.17 -1.08
N SER A 63 8.45 2.07 -0.75
CA SER A 63 7.24 1.67 -1.46
C SER A 63 6.07 2.63 -1.22
N ALA A 64 5.95 3.18 -0.01
CA ALA A 64 4.94 4.17 0.34
C ALA A 64 5.20 5.52 -0.34
N GLU A 65 6.44 5.99 -0.35
CA GLU A 65 6.87 7.22 -1.03
C GLU A 65 6.56 7.15 -2.52
N GLN A 66 6.87 6.03 -3.18
CA GLN A 66 6.55 5.84 -4.60
C GLN A 66 5.04 5.91 -4.88
N VAL A 67 4.22 5.39 -3.96
CA VAL A 67 2.76 5.49 -4.08
C VAL A 67 2.30 6.93 -3.86
N ALA A 68 2.87 7.63 -2.88
CA ALA A 68 2.56 9.02 -2.60
C ALA A 68 2.86 9.94 -3.79
N GLU A 69 4.01 9.76 -4.44
CA GLU A 69 4.34 10.47 -5.70
C GLU A 69 3.27 10.23 -6.77
N THR A 70 2.84 8.98 -6.97
CA THR A 70 1.78 8.69 -7.94
C THR A 70 0.44 9.29 -7.54
N ALA A 71 0.13 9.37 -6.24
CA ALA A 71 -1.09 9.97 -5.73
C ALA A 71 -1.13 11.48 -5.99
N GLN A 72 0.00 12.17 -5.84
CA GLN A 72 0.13 13.59 -6.17
C GLN A 72 -0.13 13.85 -7.67
N LEU A 73 0.28 12.94 -8.56
CA LEU A 73 -0.03 13.04 -10.00
C LEU A 73 -1.53 12.96 -10.31
N TYR A 74 -2.33 12.37 -9.41
CA TYR A 74 -3.80 12.32 -9.47
C TYR A 74 -4.47 13.43 -8.64
N GLY A 75 -3.68 14.38 -8.11
CA GLY A 75 -4.16 15.53 -7.33
C GLY A 75 -4.65 15.19 -5.92
N MET A 76 -4.33 14.00 -5.40
CA MET A 76 -4.73 13.59 -4.06
C MET A 76 -3.94 14.34 -3.00
N LYS A 77 -4.65 14.97 -2.06
CA LYS A 77 -4.06 15.70 -0.93
C LYS A 77 -4.25 14.96 0.39
N SER A 78 -5.38 14.26 0.54
CA SER A 78 -5.75 13.57 1.76
C SER A 78 -6.07 12.09 1.50
N VAL A 79 -5.67 11.24 2.43
CA VAL A 79 -5.86 9.79 2.33
C VAL A 79 -6.29 9.17 3.65
N VAL A 80 -7.21 8.22 3.54
CA VAL A 80 -7.56 7.29 4.62
C VAL A 80 -6.73 6.03 4.47
N VAL A 81 -6.02 5.65 5.54
CA VAL A 81 -5.09 4.51 5.52
C VAL A 81 -5.74 3.30 6.20
N TYR A 82 -5.82 2.20 5.45
CA TYR A 82 -6.31 0.92 5.92
C TYR A 82 -5.17 -0.08 6.02
N VAL A 83 -4.96 -0.64 7.21
CA VAL A 83 -3.80 -1.48 7.49
C VAL A 83 -4.23 -2.90 7.83
N LYS A 84 -3.70 -3.86 7.07
CA LYS A 84 -3.90 -5.29 7.29
C LYS A 84 -2.58 -5.97 7.63
N GLY A 85 -2.55 -6.71 8.73
CA GLY A 85 -1.38 -7.46 9.17
C GLY A 85 -0.52 -6.73 10.21
N MET A 86 0.46 -7.45 10.75
CA MET A 86 1.35 -7.02 11.83
C MET A 86 2.84 -7.08 11.43
N GLY A 87 3.12 -7.03 10.12
CA GLY A 87 4.49 -7.09 9.62
C GLY A 87 5.37 -5.93 10.13
N PRO A 88 6.70 -6.14 10.15
CA PRO A 88 7.66 -5.17 10.71
C PRO A 88 7.68 -3.81 10.00
N ALA A 89 7.28 -3.75 8.74
CA ALA A 89 7.27 -2.51 7.96
C ALA A 89 5.98 -1.68 8.10
N ARG A 90 5.02 -2.12 8.94
CA ARG A 90 3.71 -1.50 9.10
C ARG A 90 3.79 0.01 9.39
N ASP A 91 4.44 0.39 10.48
CA ASP A 91 4.44 1.77 10.95
C ASP A 91 5.28 2.67 10.04
N GLN A 92 6.40 2.14 9.54
CA GLN A 92 7.28 2.88 8.65
C GLN A 92 6.63 3.17 7.29
N THR A 93 5.76 2.27 6.80
CA THR A 93 4.99 2.51 5.58
C THR A 93 4.01 3.67 5.76
N ILE A 94 3.33 3.77 6.91
CA ILE A 94 2.42 4.88 7.21
C ILE A 94 3.19 6.21 7.28
N ARG A 95 4.35 6.21 7.94
CA ARG A 95 5.24 7.39 7.98
C ARG A 95 5.74 7.78 6.58
N GLY A 96 6.05 6.80 5.73
CA GLY A 96 6.45 7.05 4.35
C GLY A 96 5.36 7.76 3.52
N LEU A 97 4.08 7.48 3.76
CA LEU A 97 2.97 8.21 3.12
C LEU A 97 2.94 9.69 3.54
N ILE A 98 3.18 9.96 4.83
CA ILE A 98 3.22 11.32 5.38
C ILE A 98 4.43 12.08 4.81
N ASN A 99 5.61 11.44 4.81
CA ASN A 99 6.83 12.00 4.23
C ASN A 99 6.68 12.27 2.72
N GLY A 100 5.91 11.43 2.04
CA GLY A 100 5.54 11.61 0.64
C GLY A 100 4.51 12.73 0.39
N GLY A 101 4.22 13.58 1.37
CA GLY A 101 3.40 14.79 1.20
C GLY A 101 1.88 14.57 1.20
N LEU A 102 1.42 13.37 1.57
CA LEU A 102 -0.01 13.10 1.73
C LEU A 102 -0.46 13.37 3.17
N SER A 103 -1.60 14.04 3.33
CA SER A 103 -2.23 14.20 4.64
C SER A 103 -3.02 12.95 5.01
N VAL A 104 -2.65 12.28 6.10
CA VAL A 104 -3.36 11.09 6.59
C VAL A 104 -4.51 11.53 7.48
N THR A 105 -5.75 11.32 7.02
CA THR A 105 -6.97 11.71 7.74
C THR A 105 -7.31 10.74 8.86
N SER A 106 -7.18 9.44 8.60
CA SER A 106 -7.47 8.39 9.58
C SER A 106 -6.70 7.12 9.28
N ILE A 107 -6.45 6.34 10.33
CA ILE A 107 -5.76 5.06 10.27
C ILE A 107 -6.70 4.00 10.87
N ALA A 108 -7.10 3.03 10.07
CA ALA A 108 -7.97 1.93 10.50
C ALA A 108 -7.30 0.58 10.26
N SER A 109 -7.40 -0.36 11.21
CA SER A 109 -6.90 -1.73 10.99
C SER A 109 -7.99 -2.65 10.46
N LEU A 110 -7.69 -3.35 9.37
CA LEU A 110 -8.52 -4.38 8.75
C LEU A 110 -7.95 -5.80 8.96
N SER A 111 -7.13 -5.99 10.00
CA SER A 111 -6.56 -7.30 10.33
C SER A 111 -7.68 -8.25 10.75
N ARG A 112 -7.88 -9.33 9.97
CA ARG A 112 -8.97 -10.29 10.19
C ARG A 112 -8.61 -11.23 11.34
N VAL A 113 -9.48 -11.33 12.34
CA VAL A 113 -9.40 -12.32 13.42
C VAL A 113 -10.45 -13.41 13.14
N PRO A 114 -10.05 -14.68 12.93
CA PRO A 114 -11.00 -15.75 12.66
C PRO A 114 -11.70 -16.22 13.95
N HIS A 115 -13.03 -16.36 13.91
CA HIS A 115 -13.84 -16.89 15.01
C HIS A 115 -13.98 -18.42 14.92
N GLY A 116 -12.90 -19.16 15.14
CA GLY A 116 -12.94 -20.64 15.14
C GLY A 116 -13.13 -21.29 13.76
N GLY A 117 -12.72 -20.62 12.67
CA GLY A 117 -12.82 -21.11 11.30
C GLY A 117 -11.81 -22.22 10.95
N CYS A 118 -11.20 -22.15 9.76
CA CYS A 118 -10.28 -23.17 9.27
C CYS A 118 -9.09 -23.41 10.23
N ARG A 119 -8.73 -24.68 10.41
CA ARG A 119 -7.54 -25.09 11.20
C ARG A 119 -6.28 -24.43 10.66
N ALA A 120 -5.50 -23.78 11.53
CA ALA A 120 -4.22 -23.20 11.18
C ALA A 120 -3.22 -24.27 10.70
N LYS A 121 -2.30 -23.89 9.80
CA LYS A 121 -1.24 -24.79 9.33
C LYS A 121 -0.38 -25.26 10.51
N LYS A 122 0.09 -26.50 10.45
CA LYS A 122 1.00 -27.07 11.45
C LYS A 122 2.21 -26.15 11.63
N VAL A 123 2.54 -25.84 12.89
CA VAL A 123 3.73 -25.05 13.23
C VAL A 123 4.96 -25.76 12.68
N ARG A 124 5.81 -25.02 11.95
CA ARG A 124 7.07 -25.57 11.43
C ARG A 124 8.00 -25.86 12.60
N LYS A 125 8.47 -27.09 12.68
CA LYS A 125 9.60 -27.47 13.54
C LYS A 125 10.85 -27.20 12.71
N VAL A 126 11.60 -26.17 13.07
CA VAL A 126 12.89 -25.82 12.45
C VAL A 126 13.97 -26.21 13.41
#